data_AF-A0A934VV68-F1
#
_entry.id   AF-A0A934VV68-F1
#
_cell.length_a   1.000
_cell.length_b   1.000
_cell.length_c   1.000
_cell.angle_alpha   90.00
_cell.angle_beta   90.00
_cell.angle_gamma   90.00
#
_symmetry.space_group_name_H-M   'P 1'
#
loop_
_entity.id
_entity.type
_entity.pdbx_description
1 polymer ?
#
loop_
_entity_poly.entity_id
_entity_poly.type
_entity_poly.pdbx_seq_one_letter_code
_entity_poly.pdbx_strand_id
1 'polypeptide(L)'
;MKANPRTLKITAAGLVLVAALVCIFMLRDPRSLRTLDLGASHAQSSRLGEAGESANAGNFRAHQRPVGANRSTMRKLINNSENFRLTQEQIEAYLASKNRSSESLLTAYNLSNDESYLREAMEKDPENPRVLLTSLQITSDPAETLKTLEVLKRVDPNNALGNLLSAKALLDQGDIEAALQEMELGQDKSIESYLNDQIRNTEEAFLSAGFSPLESKFSALNSCGNASRLRLGDLSRGLMKSATSIQDNEDTQIREQIRNNQLVMANQIRSSGNYLLDSIVADRVLSYALQVQQTPEAEAQIAANRERNKDLAKQAERIGCLMSYDSIPDSEWSEYFDRLQQSGEISAIEWMLSKHP
;
A
#
# COMPACT_ATOMS: atom_id res chain seq x y z
N MET A 1 11.95 35.33 -16.88
CA MET A 1 12.10 33.87 -17.08
C MET A 1 11.37 33.16 -15.95
N LYS A 2 10.16 32.62 -16.21
CA LYS A 2 9.48 31.73 -15.25
C LYS A 2 10.09 30.34 -15.38
N ALA A 3 10.67 29.82 -14.30
CA ALA A 3 10.71 28.39 -14.09
C ALA A 3 9.30 27.97 -13.60
N ASN A 4 8.73 26.99 -14.29
CA ASN A 4 7.36 26.52 -14.16
C ASN A 4 7.29 25.52 -12.97
N PRO A 5 6.45 25.71 -11.93
CA PRO A 5 6.23 24.67 -10.95
C PRO A 5 5.23 23.70 -11.55
N ARG A 6 5.74 22.58 -12.08
CA ARG A 6 4.91 21.41 -12.35
C ARG A 6 4.25 21.01 -11.03
N THR A 7 2.97 21.31 -10.91
CA THR A 7 2.04 20.60 -10.03
C THR A 7 2.27 19.11 -10.25
N LEU A 8 2.89 18.46 -9.28
CA LEU A 8 2.96 17.00 -9.22
C LEU A 8 1.55 16.53 -8.86
N LYS A 9 0.68 16.45 -9.87
CA LYS A 9 -0.58 15.73 -9.77
C LYS A 9 -0.20 14.27 -9.56
N ILE A 10 -0.32 13.79 -8.32
CA ILE A 10 -0.23 12.37 -8.00
C ILE A 10 -1.51 11.76 -8.55
N THR A 11 -1.48 11.40 -9.84
CA THR A 11 -2.52 10.58 -10.46
C THR A 11 -2.48 9.21 -9.78
N ALA A 12 -3.62 8.78 -9.26
CA ALA A 12 -3.82 7.47 -8.68
C ALA A 12 -3.32 6.39 -9.65
N ALA A 13 -2.18 5.79 -9.31
CA ALA A 13 -1.61 4.65 -10.00
C ALA A 13 -1.21 3.66 -8.91
N GLY A 14 -1.67 2.42 -9.07
CA GLY A 14 -1.76 1.40 -8.03
C GLY A 14 -0.44 0.88 -7.49
N LEU A 15 -0.51 -0.31 -6.90
CA LEU A 15 0.55 -0.98 -6.15
C LEU A 15 1.97 -0.85 -6.73
N VAL A 16 2.12 -0.91 -8.06
CA VAL A 16 3.42 -0.75 -8.76
C VAL A 16 3.99 0.68 -8.63
N LEU A 17 3.15 1.71 -8.71
CA LEU A 17 3.56 3.12 -8.58
C LEU A 17 3.68 3.53 -7.11
N VAL A 18 2.88 2.93 -6.22
CA VAL A 18 3.07 3.02 -4.76
C VAL A 18 4.38 2.38 -4.34
N ALA A 19 4.77 1.22 -4.87
CA ALA A 19 6.07 0.61 -4.58
C ALA A 19 7.24 1.49 -5.05
N ALA A 20 7.14 2.11 -6.23
CA ALA A 20 8.15 3.06 -6.73
C ALA A 20 8.22 4.34 -5.87
N LEU A 21 7.09 4.92 -5.48
CA LEU A 21 7.02 6.11 -4.61
C LEU A 21 7.45 5.81 -3.17
N VAL A 22 7.10 4.64 -2.64
CA VAL A 22 7.58 4.12 -1.35
C VAL A 22 9.08 3.91 -1.42
N CYS A 23 9.63 3.35 -2.49
CA CYS A 23 11.08 3.29 -2.69
C CYS A 23 11.72 4.69 -2.67
N ILE A 24 11.15 5.69 -3.35
CA ILE A 24 11.67 7.07 -3.32
C ILE A 24 11.64 7.67 -1.91
N PHE A 25 10.57 7.44 -1.13
CA PHE A 25 10.46 7.95 0.24
C PHE A 25 11.30 7.14 1.26
N MET A 26 11.52 5.83 1.01
CA MET A 26 12.22 4.89 1.89
C MET A 26 13.72 4.74 1.58
N LEU A 27 14.19 5.18 0.41
CA LEU A 27 15.62 5.29 0.05
C LEU A 27 16.30 6.52 0.65
N ARG A 28 15.56 7.40 1.36
CA ARG A 28 16.14 8.54 2.08
C ARG A 28 16.98 8.03 3.26
N ASP A 29 18.22 8.49 3.35
CA ASP A 29 19.19 8.05 4.36
C ASP A 29 18.65 8.33 5.78
N PRO A 30 18.45 7.31 6.65
CA PRO A 30 17.95 7.51 8.01
C PRO A 30 18.85 8.45 8.85
N ARG A 31 20.12 8.62 8.48
CA ARG A 31 21.06 9.54 9.15
C ARG A 31 20.77 11.03 8.86
N SER A 32 19.98 11.36 7.85
CA SER A 32 19.81 12.73 7.32
C SER A 32 18.72 13.60 7.99
N LEU A 33 18.07 13.14 9.07
CA LEU A 33 16.88 13.79 9.64
C LEU A 33 17.10 14.56 10.97
N ARG A 34 18.35 14.93 11.30
CA ARG A 34 18.66 15.65 12.56
C ARG A 34 18.44 17.17 12.52
N THR A 35 18.07 17.76 11.40
CA THR A 35 17.88 19.22 11.32
C THR A 35 16.72 19.54 10.39
N LEU A 36 15.60 20.02 10.94
CA LEU A 36 14.69 20.95 10.26
C LEU A 36 13.78 21.57 11.33
N ASP A 37 14.29 22.66 11.89
CA ASP A 37 13.59 23.66 12.67
C ASP A 37 12.63 24.44 11.75
N LEU A 38 11.37 24.60 12.15
CA LEU A 38 10.30 25.23 11.38
C LEU A 38 10.03 26.64 11.92
N GLY A 39 10.67 27.64 11.33
CA GLY A 39 10.48 29.06 11.64
C GLY A 39 9.92 29.88 10.48
N ALA A 40 8.66 30.32 10.65
CA ALA A 40 7.93 31.48 10.11
C ALA A 40 8.37 32.23 8.81
N SER A 41 7.36 32.39 7.95
CA SER A 41 7.20 33.27 6.78
C SER A 41 7.28 34.78 7.08
N HIS A 42 7.72 35.63 6.14
CA HIS A 42 6.96 36.81 5.66
C HIS A 42 7.52 37.54 4.40
N ALA A 43 6.60 37.84 3.47
CA ALA A 43 6.46 38.95 2.47
C ALA A 43 7.65 39.30 1.52
N GLN A 44 7.50 39.70 0.24
CA GLN A 44 6.58 40.71 -0.31
C GLN A 44 6.68 40.78 -1.87
N SER A 45 5.53 40.93 -2.57
CA SER A 45 5.15 41.67 -3.81
C SER A 45 6.22 42.02 -4.90
N SER A 46 6.02 42.02 -6.23
CA SER A 46 4.91 42.58 -7.03
C SER A 46 5.12 42.44 -8.58
N ARG A 47 3.99 42.41 -9.32
CA ARG A 47 3.66 43.09 -10.62
C ARG A 47 3.91 42.52 -12.05
N LEU A 48 2.84 42.70 -12.87
CA LEU A 48 2.66 42.81 -14.35
C LEU A 48 2.56 41.50 -15.17
N GLY A 49 1.66 41.32 -16.15
CA GLY A 49 0.69 42.19 -16.84
C GLY A 49 -0.20 41.37 -17.81
N GLU A 50 -1.14 42.08 -18.44
CA GLU A 50 -2.39 41.67 -19.12
C GLU A 50 -2.31 41.03 -20.53
N ALA A 51 -3.51 40.62 -20.99
CA ALA A 51 -4.04 40.45 -22.38
C ALA A 51 -4.41 38.99 -22.74
N GLY A 52 -5.58 38.63 -23.29
CA GLY A 52 -6.78 39.35 -23.75
C GLY A 52 -7.83 38.32 -24.26
N GLU A 53 -9.08 38.75 -24.35
CA GLU A 53 -10.32 38.06 -24.81
C GLU A 53 -10.19 37.37 -26.19
N SER A 54 -10.98 36.36 -26.59
CA SER A 54 -12.43 36.45 -26.87
C SER A 54 -13.01 35.10 -27.32
N ALA A 55 -14.32 34.93 -27.12
CA ALA A 55 -15.16 33.78 -27.45
C ALA A 55 -15.62 33.75 -28.92
N ASN A 56 -15.95 32.57 -29.46
CA ASN A 56 -17.23 32.38 -30.17
C ASN A 56 -17.61 30.89 -30.37
N ALA A 57 -18.93 30.67 -30.47
CA ALA A 57 -19.64 29.41 -30.46
C ALA A 57 -19.82 28.74 -31.84
N GLY A 58 -20.08 27.42 -31.80
CA GLY A 58 -21.02 26.73 -32.69
C GLY A 58 -20.49 26.14 -34.01
N ASN A 59 -20.40 24.81 -34.09
CA ASN A 59 -20.98 24.07 -35.22
C ASN A 59 -21.02 22.54 -35.00
N PHE A 60 -22.22 21.98 -35.13
CA PHE A 60 -22.49 20.55 -35.30
C PHE A 60 -21.99 20.10 -36.67
N ARG A 61 -21.15 19.07 -36.73
CA ARG A 61 -20.99 18.23 -37.93
C ARG A 61 -20.57 16.81 -37.53
N ALA A 62 -21.45 15.86 -37.81
CA ALA A 62 -21.17 14.43 -37.78
C ALA A 62 -19.87 14.14 -38.54
N HIS A 63 -18.85 13.67 -37.81
CA HIS A 63 -17.63 13.13 -38.39
C HIS A 63 -17.59 11.64 -38.13
N GLN A 64 -17.67 10.90 -39.23
CA GLN A 64 -17.22 9.52 -39.33
C GLN A 64 -15.89 9.39 -38.59
N ARG A 65 -15.83 8.50 -37.58
CA ARG A 65 -14.59 8.21 -36.87
C ARG A 65 -13.60 7.58 -37.85
N PRO A 66 -12.42 8.16 -38.08
CA PRO A 66 -11.38 7.50 -38.84
C PRO A 66 -10.94 6.25 -38.06
N VAL A 67 -10.61 5.18 -38.79
CA VAL A 67 -10.04 3.93 -38.27
C VAL A 67 -8.68 4.26 -37.66
N GLY A 68 -8.68 4.67 -36.38
CA GLY A 68 -7.49 4.97 -35.59
C GLY A 68 -6.97 3.70 -34.95
N ALA A 69 -5.65 3.50 -35.00
CA ALA A 69 -4.91 2.39 -34.40
C ALA A 69 -5.53 1.96 -33.06
N ASN A 70 -5.88 0.67 -32.96
CA ASN A 70 -6.53 0.08 -31.80
C ASN A 70 -5.53 0.11 -30.62
N ARG A 71 -5.56 1.18 -29.81
CA ARG A 71 -4.72 1.30 -28.60
C ARG A 71 -5.05 0.14 -27.65
N SER A 72 -4.02 -0.44 -27.02
CA SER A 72 -4.21 -1.54 -26.07
C SER A 72 -5.13 -1.12 -24.93
N THR A 73 -5.94 -2.03 -24.41
CA THR A 73 -6.85 -1.75 -23.29
C THR A 73 -6.05 -1.33 -22.07
N MET A 74 -4.89 -1.98 -21.85
CA MET A 74 -3.95 -1.62 -20.79
C MET A 74 -3.49 -0.16 -20.87
N ARG A 75 -3.12 0.32 -22.06
CA ARG A 75 -2.73 1.73 -22.25
C ARG A 75 -3.89 2.68 -21.95
N LYS A 76 -5.13 2.31 -22.28
CA LYS A 76 -6.31 3.12 -21.93
C LYS A 76 -6.55 3.17 -20.43
N LEU A 77 -6.41 2.05 -19.74
CA LEU A 77 -6.56 1.92 -18.29
C LEU A 77 -5.60 2.84 -17.53
N ILE A 78 -4.32 2.88 -17.94
CA ILE A 78 -3.32 3.75 -17.31
C ILE A 78 -3.58 5.23 -17.57
N ASN A 79 -3.95 5.59 -18.80
CA ASN A 79 -4.13 7.00 -19.15
C ASN A 79 -5.43 7.61 -18.62
N ASN A 80 -6.43 6.77 -18.31
CA ASN A 80 -7.77 7.20 -17.94
C ASN A 80 -8.29 6.49 -16.67
N SER A 81 -7.43 6.25 -15.66
CA SER A 81 -7.81 5.48 -14.48
C SER A 81 -9.04 6.00 -13.74
N GLU A 82 -9.29 7.32 -13.78
CA GLU A 82 -10.49 7.95 -13.20
C GLU A 82 -11.80 7.49 -13.86
N ASN A 83 -11.75 7.05 -15.12
CA ASN A 83 -12.92 6.56 -15.85
C ASN A 83 -13.27 5.09 -15.51
N PHE A 84 -12.45 4.42 -14.70
CA PHE A 84 -12.66 3.02 -14.30
C PHE A 84 -13.05 2.89 -12.83
N ARG A 85 -13.91 3.81 -12.37
CA ARG A 85 -14.58 3.75 -11.06
C ARG A 85 -16.01 3.29 -11.23
N LEU A 86 -16.54 2.56 -10.24
CA LEU A 86 -17.97 2.23 -10.21
C LEU A 86 -18.79 3.46 -9.80
N THR A 87 -19.95 3.64 -10.42
CA THR A 87 -20.94 4.61 -9.94
C THR A 87 -21.62 4.09 -8.68
N GLN A 88 -22.28 4.99 -7.95
CA GLN A 88 -23.05 4.63 -6.76
C GLN A 88 -24.13 3.58 -7.08
N GLU A 89 -24.81 3.72 -8.22
CA GLU A 89 -25.84 2.78 -8.66
C GLU A 89 -25.25 1.40 -8.96
N GLN A 90 -24.05 1.33 -9.53
CA GLN A 90 -23.35 0.06 -9.77
C GLN A 90 -22.92 -0.60 -8.46
N ILE A 91 -22.45 0.19 -7.48
CA ILE A 91 -22.11 -0.31 -6.14
C ILE A 91 -23.36 -0.87 -5.44
N GLU A 92 -24.48 -0.15 -5.45
CA GLU A 92 -25.73 -0.64 -4.84
C GLU A 92 -26.30 -1.87 -5.56
N ALA A 93 -26.19 -1.95 -6.88
CA ALA A 93 -26.58 -3.15 -7.64
C ALA A 93 -25.74 -4.37 -7.24
N TYR A 94 -24.42 -4.18 -7.10
CA TYR A 94 -23.51 -5.23 -6.60
C TYR A 94 -23.88 -5.66 -5.17
N LEU A 95 -24.09 -4.70 -4.26
CA LEU A 95 -24.52 -4.96 -2.88
C LEU A 95 -25.82 -5.75 -2.83
N ALA A 96 -26.82 -5.38 -3.63
CA ALA A 96 -28.08 -6.11 -3.72
C ALA A 96 -27.88 -7.55 -4.19
N SER A 97 -27.04 -7.77 -5.21
CA SER A 97 -26.73 -9.12 -5.72
C SER A 97 -26.01 -10.01 -4.69
N LYS A 98 -25.30 -9.39 -3.74
CA LYS A 98 -24.55 -10.06 -2.66
C LYS A 98 -25.29 -10.07 -1.32
N ASN A 99 -26.57 -9.72 -1.31
CA ASN A 99 -27.39 -9.64 -0.09
C ASN A 99 -26.74 -8.76 1.00
N ARG A 100 -26.00 -7.72 0.58
CA ARG A 100 -25.24 -6.82 1.45
C ARG A 100 -24.39 -7.58 2.47
N SER A 101 -23.71 -8.66 2.07
CA SER A 101 -22.79 -9.37 2.97
C SER A 101 -21.68 -8.44 3.47
N SER A 102 -21.07 -8.77 4.60
CA SER A 102 -19.97 -7.99 5.20
C SER A 102 -18.85 -7.76 4.19
N GLU A 103 -18.51 -8.76 3.37
CA GLU A 103 -17.53 -8.64 2.30
C GLU A 103 -17.94 -7.62 1.25
N SER A 104 -19.20 -7.67 0.79
CA SER A 104 -19.70 -6.73 -0.22
C SER A 104 -19.77 -5.30 0.29
N LEU A 105 -20.10 -5.12 1.58
CA LEU A 105 -20.10 -3.82 2.27
C LEU A 105 -18.67 -3.27 2.42
N LEU A 106 -17.70 -4.11 2.77
CA LEU A 106 -16.28 -3.71 2.77
C LEU A 106 -15.81 -3.33 1.36
N THR A 107 -16.19 -4.08 0.32
CA THR A 107 -15.90 -3.70 -1.08
C THR A 107 -16.52 -2.35 -1.43
N ALA A 108 -17.78 -2.10 -1.06
CA ALA A 108 -18.45 -0.83 -1.28
C ALA A 108 -17.75 0.33 -0.55
N TYR A 109 -17.37 0.14 0.72
CA TYR A 109 -16.56 1.11 1.47
C TYR A 109 -15.25 1.42 0.75
N ASN A 110 -14.50 0.41 0.29
CA ASN A 110 -13.23 0.63 -0.39
C ASN A 110 -13.38 1.38 -1.73
N LEU A 111 -14.46 1.14 -2.46
CA LEU A 111 -14.72 1.77 -3.77
C LEU A 111 -15.25 3.20 -3.65
N SER A 112 -16.01 3.50 -2.59
CA SER A 112 -16.69 4.80 -2.41
C SER A 112 -16.04 5.70 -1.36
N ASN A 113 -15.30 5.13 -0.41
CA ASN A 113 -14.91 5.73 0.88
C ASN A 113 -16.10 6.22 1.74
N ASP A 114 -17.30 5.67 1.52
CA ASP A 114 -18.46 5.98 2.34
C ASP A 114 -18.46 5.12 3.61
N GLU A 115 -18.17 5.75 4.75
CA GLU A 115 -18.12 5.12 6.07
C GLU A 115 -19.44 4.44 6.47
N SER A 116 -20.58 4.81 5.89
CA SER A 116 -21.86 4.19 6.21
C SER A 116 -21.87 2.68 5.91
N TYR A 117 -21.19 2.25 4.84
CA TYR A 117 -21.04 0.83 4.52
C TYR A 117 -20.17 0.08 5.54
N LEU A 118 -19.11 0.73 6.02
CA LEU A 118 -18.26 0.13 7.05
C LEU A 118 -19.01 -0.01 8.37
N ARG A 119 -19.81 1.01 8.75
CA ARG A 119 -20.68 0.93 9.94
C ARG A 119 -21.71 -0.19 9.82
N GLU A 120 -22.37 -0.33 8.67
CA GLU A 120 -23.30 -1.43 8.41
C GLU A 120 -22.60 -2.80 8.51
N ALA A 121 -21.37 -2.92 7.99
CA ALA A 121 -20.58 -4.14 8.12
C ALA A 121 -20.22 -4.47 9.58
N MET A 122 -19.86 -3.45 10.37
CA MET A 122 -19.57 -3.60 11.81
C MET A 122 -20.80 -4.03 12.62
N GLU A 123 -22.00 -3.56 12.27
CA GLU A 123 -23.23 -3.99 12.91
C GLU A 123 -23.60 -5.43 12.54
N LYS A 124 -23.41 -5.79 11.26
CA LYS A 124 -23.82 -7.09 10.72
C LYS A 124 -22.89 -8.22 11.16
N ASP A 125 -21.59 -7.97 11.22
CA ASP A 125 -20.58 -8.98 11.51
C ASP A 125 -19.41 -8.39 12.32
N PRO A 126 -19.67 -8.03 13.60
CA PRO A 126 -18.70 -7.34 14.46
C PRO A 126 -17.46 -8.16 14.80
N GLU A 127 -17.51 -9.48 14.61
CA GLU A 127 -16.40 -10.40 14.87
C GLU A 127 -15.66 -10.82 13.60
N ASN A 128 -16.05 -10.30 12.43
CA ASN A 128 -15.32 -10.55 11.20
C ASN A 128 -13.92 -9.93 11.28
N PRO A 129 -12.83 -10.70 11.12
CA PRO A 129 -11.48 -10.16 11.22
C PRO A 129 -11.19 -9.09 10.16
N ARG A 130 -11.82 -9.16 8.98
CA ARG A 130 -11.67 -8.13 7.93
C ARG A 130 -12.36 -6.84 8.34
N VAL A 131 -13.56 -6.91 8.91
CA VAL A 131 -14.31 -5.73 9.39
C VAL A 131 -13.56 -5.07 10.54
N LEU A 132 -13.08 -5.86 11.51
CA LEU A 132 -12.26 -5.38 12.62
C LEU A 132 -11.00 -4.65 12.10
N LEU A 133 -10.26 -5.27 11.18
CA LEU A 133 -9.05 -4.67 10.61
C LEU A 133 -9.35 -3.37 9.84
N THR A 134 -10.44 -3.31 9.08
CA THR A 134 -10.85 -2.09 8.36
C THR A 134 -11.32 -1.00 9.32
N SER A 135 -12.02 -1.34 10.41
CA SER A 135 -12.49 -0.38 11.41
C SER A 135 -11.34 0.40 12.08
N LEU A 136 -10.15 -0.21 12.18
CA LEU A 136 -8.93 0.44 12.69
C LEU A 136 -8.43 1.62 11.83
N GLN A 137 -9.04 1.85 10.66
CA GLN A 137 -8.74 3.00 9.80
C GLN A 137 -9.52 4.25 10.18
N ILE A 138 -10.69 4.09 10.80
CA ILE A 138 -11.61 5.20 11.13
C ILE A 138 -11.60 5.55 12.62
N THR A 139 -11.14 4.65 13.50
CA THR A 139 -10.94 5.00 14.91
C THR A 139 -9.65 5.80 15.12
N SER A 140 -9.74 6.83 15.95
CA SER A 140 -8.59 7.62 16.44
C SER A 140 -8.37 7.47 17.94
N ASP A 141 -9.24 6.72 18.62
CA ASP A 141 -9.12 6.46 20.06
C ASP A 141 -8.13 5.28 20.30
N PRO A 142 -7.02 5.52 21.01
CA PRO A 142 -6.07 4.46 21.35
C PRO A 142 -6.68 3.31 22.17
N ALA A 143 -7.64 3.59 23.06
CA ALA A 143 -8.26 2.57 23.90
C ALA A 143 -9.20 1.67 23.07
N GLU A 144 -10.00 2.27 22.19
CA GLU A 144 -10.84 1.53 21.25
C GLU A 144 -9.99 0.70 20.27
N THR A 145 -8.87 1.25 19.80
CA THR A 145 -7.90 0.55 18.96
C THR A 145 -7.41 -0.74 19.62
N LEU A 146 -6.91 -0.66 20.87
CA LEU A 146 -6.43 -1.83 21.60
C LEU A 146 -7.55 -2.84 21.85
N LYS A 147 -8.75 -2.37 22.24
CA LYS A 147 -9.92 -3.26 22.43
C LYS A 147 -10.29 -4.02 21.16
N THR A 148 -10.28 -3.33 20.01
CA THR A 148 -10.57 -3.92 18.70
C THR A 148 -9.52 -4.96 18.33
N LEU A 149 -8.25 -4.69 18.63
CA LEU A 149 -7.15 -5.61 18.40
C LEU A 149 -7.20 -6.86 19.29
N GLU A 150 -7.66 -6.74 20.54
CA GLU A 150 -7.94 -7.91 21.39
C GLU A 150 -9.02 -8.82 20.79
N VAL A 151 -10.09 -8.23 20.23
CA VAL A 151 -11.12 -9.00 19.52
C VAL A 151 -10.52 -9.66 18.28
N LEU A 152 -9.73 -8.94 17.49
CA LEU A 152 -9.06 -9.49 16.30
C LEU A 152 -8.17 -10.70 16.66
N LYS A 153 -7.35 -10.58 17.70
CA LYS A 153 -6.52 -11.69 18.21
C LYS A 153 -7.34 -12.90 18.66
N ARG A 154 -8.54 -12.68 19.20
CA ARG A 154 -9.44 -13.77 19.62
C ARG A 154 -10.07 -14.49 18.43
N VAL A 155 -10.56 -13.74 17.44
CA VAL A 155 -11.29 -14.32 16.30
C VAL A 155 -10.37 -14.90 15.24
N ASP A 156 -9.11 -14.46 15.20
CA ASP A 156 -8.08 -14.96 14.29
C ASP A 156 -6.75 -15.23 15.03
N PRO A 157 -6.70 -16.25 15.92
CA PRO A 157 -5.61 -16.47 16.85
C PRO A 157 -4.29 -16.87 16.19
N ASN A 158 -4.33 -17.37 14.95
CA ASN A 158 -3.15 -17.80 14.20
C ASN A 158 -2.54 -16.68 13.34
N ASN A 159 -3.12 -15.48 13.38
CA ASN A 159 -2.63 -14.33 12.64
C ASN A 159 -1.84 -13.37 13.53
N ALA A 160 -0.56 -13.18 13.20
CA ALA A 160 0.34 -12.29 13.90
C ALA A 160 -0.08 -10.81 13.79
N LEU A 161 -0.91 -10.45 12.82
CA LEU A 161 -1.22 -9.05 12.53
C LEU A 161 -1.90 -8.34 13.73
N GLY A 162 -2.78 -9.02 14.47
CA GLY A 162 -3.39 -8.47 15.68
C GLY A 162 -2.35 -8.15 16.77
N ASN A 163 -1.39 -9.06 16.98
CA ASN A 163 -0.29 -8.87 17.92
C ASN A 163 0.63 -7.72 17.49
N LEU A 164 1.07 -7.69 16.23
CA LEU A 164 1.98 -6.66 15.72
C LEU A 164 1.33 -5.26 15.72
N LEU A 165 0.04 -5.15 15.40
CA LEU A 165 -0.68 -3.88 15.50
C LEU A 165 -0.89 -3.44 16.95
N SER A 166 -1.08 -4.39 17.88
CA SER A 166 -1.14 -4.09 19.32
C SER A 166 0.21 -3.56 19.82
N ALA A 167 1.30 -4.23 19.43
CA ALA A 167 2.66 -3.77 19.72
C ALA A 167 2.90 -2.35 19.22
N LYS A 168 2.42 -2.00 18.02
CA LYS A 168 2.49 -0.64 17.51
C LYS A 168 1.70 0.34 18.37
N ALA A 169 0.45 0.03 18.70
CA ALA A 169 -0.40 0.91 19.50
C ALA A 169 0.18 1.15 20.91
N LEU A 170 0.77 0.13 21.54
CA LEU A 170 1.44 0.22 22.84
C LEU A 170 2.74 1.03 22.75
N LEU A 171 3.53 0.81 21.70
CA LEU A 171 4.74 1.58 21.46
C LEU A 171 4.44 3.07 21.22
N ASP A 172 3.37 3.39 20.48
CA ASP A 172 2.92 4.77 20.27
C ASP A 172 2.49 5.45 21.59
N GLN A 173 2.13 4.68 22.62
CA GLN A 173 1.87 5.14 23.99
C GLN A 173 3.12 5.19 24.88
N GLY A 174 4.28 4.75 24.37
CA GLY A 174 5.55 4.70 25.09
C GLY A 174 5.77 3.42 25.91
N ASP A 175 4.86 2.45 25.86
CA ASP A 175 4.98 1.18 26.58
C ASP A 175 5.76 0.15 25.76
N ILE A 176 7.09 0.25 25.84
CA ILE A 176 8.01 -0.61 25.08
C ILE A 176 7.94 -2.06 25.55
N GLU A 177 7.82 -2.29 26.86
CA GLU A 177 7.79 -3.65 27.42
C GLU A 177 6.55 -4.41 26.96
N ALA A 178 5.36 -3.79 27.08
CA ALA A 178 4.13 -4.40 26.59
C ALA A 178 4.15 -4.59 25.06
N ALA A 179 4.76 -3.66 24.32
CA ALA A 179 4.93 -3.81 22.88
C ALA A 179 5.80 -5.03 22.53
N LEU A 180 6.90 -5.26 23.25
CA LEU A 180 7.78 -6.41 23.04
C LEU A 180 7.09 -7.73 23.41
N GLN A 181 6.28 -7.73 24.47
CA GLN A 181 5.46 -8.87 24.85
C GLN A 181 4.46 -9.25 23.76
N GLU A 182 3.77 -8.27 23.16
CA GLU A 182 2.86 -8.54 22.04
C GLU A 182 3.58 -9.13 20.83
N MET A 183 4.79 -8.65 20.51
CA MET A 183 5.59 -9.23 19.42
C MET A 183 5.97 -10.70 19.70
N GLU A 184 6.36 -11.01 20.93
CA GLU A 184 6.68 -12.38 21.34
C GLU A 184 5.46 -13.31 21.23
N LEU A 185 4.28 -12.85 21.66
CA LEU A 185 3.03 -13.61 21.50
C LEU A 185 2.64 -13.85 20.03
N GLY A 186 3.18 -13.04 19.11
CA GLY A 186 2.96 -13.14 17.67
C GLY A 186 4.02 -13.94 16.91
N GLN A 187 5.14 -14.33 17.51
CA GLN A 187 6.34 -14.76 16.77
C GLN A 187 6.17 -16.03 15.93
N ASP A 188 5.33 -16.96 16.37
CA ASP A 188 5.11 -18.25 15.73
C ASP A 188 3.91 -18.25 14.76
N LYS A 189 3.29 -17.09 14.54
CA LYS A 189 2.06 -16.92 13.75
C LYS A 189 2.36 -16.42 12.33
N SER A 190 1.47 -16.71 11.38
CA SER A 190 1.54 -16.14 10.02
C SER A 190 0.96 -14.73 9.99
N ILE A 191 1.41 -13.86 9.09
CA ILE A 191 0.77 -12.56 8.88
C ILE A 191 -0.25 -12.70 7.76
N GLU A 192 -1.52 -12.43 8.06
CA GLU A 192 -2.56 -12.37 7.03
C GLU A 192 -3.25 -11.02 6.96
N SER A 193 -3.21 -10.44 5.75
CA SER A 193 -3.72 -9.09 5.47
C SER A 193 -5.10 -9.08 4.82
N TYR A 194 -5.62 -10.25 4.44
CA TYR A 194 -6.90 -10.42 3.73
C TYR A 194 -6.99 -9.71 2.37
N LEU A 195 -5.88 -9.19 1.85
CA LEU A 195 -5.83 -8.42 0.62
C LEU A 195 -6.30 -9.22 -0.61
N ASN A 196 -5.94 -10.49 -0.72
CA ASN A 196 -6.33 -11.32 -1.86
C ASN A 196 -7.86 -11.48 -1.96
N ASP A 197 -8.53 -11.66 -0.82
CA ASP A 197 -9.99 -11.74 -0.80
C ASP A 197 -10.62 -10.39 -1.13
N GLN A 198 -10.04 -9.30 -0.64
CA GLN A 198 -10.50 -7.94 -0.98
C GLN A 198 -10.35 -7.66 -2.49
N ILE A 199 -9.23 -8.04 -3.10
CA ILE A 199 -9.01 -7.92 -4.54
C ILE A 199 -10.05 -8.75 -5.30
N ARG A 200 -10.27 -10.01 -4.91
CA ARG A 200 -11.24 -10.89 -5.57
C ARG A 200 -12.67 -10.33 -5.52
N ASN A 201 -13.11 -9.86 -4.35
CA ASN A 201 -14.44 -9.28 -4.19
C ASN A 201 -14.60 -7.97 -4.98
N THR A 202 -13.53 -7.18 -5.07
CA THR A 202 -13.53 -5.94 -5.85
C THR A 202 -13.53 -6.22 -7.35
N GLU A 203 -12.79 -7.24 -7.81
CA GLU A 203 -12.82 -7.71 -9.19
C GLU A 203 -14.23 -8.16 -9.58
N GLU A 204 -14.90 -8.92 -8.71
CA GLU A 204 -16.29 -9.33 -8.92
C GLU A 204 -17.25 -8.14 -9.02
N ALA A 205 -17.06 -7.10 -8.21
CA ALA A 205 -17.86 -5.88 -8.31
C ALA A 205 -17.72 -5.22 -9.69
N PHE A 206 -16.50 -5.08 -10.21
CA PHE A 206 -16.26 -4.55 -11.56
C PHE A 206 -16.86 -5.45 -12.67
N LEU A 207 -16.70 -6.77 -12.56
CA LEU A 207 -17.31 -7.72 -13.50
C LEU A 207 -18.84 -7.59 -13.52
N SER A 208 -19.47 -7.48 -12.34
CA SER A 208 -20.92 -7.31 -12.22
C SER A 208 -21.44 -6.01 -12.85
N ALA A 209 -20.57 -4.99 -12.92
CA ALA A 209 -20.84 -3.71 -13.56
C ALA A 209 -20.58 -3.71 -15.08
N GLY A 210 -20.18 -4.84 -15.66
CA GLY A 210 -20.00 -5.02 -17.10
C GLY A 210 -18.61 -4.67 -17.64
N PHE A 211 -17.62 -4.47 -16.76
CA PHE A 211 -16.23 -4.29 -17.17
C PHE A 211 -15.65 -5.59 -17.73
N SER A 212 -14.71 -5.50 -18.66
CA SER A 212 -13.99 -6.68 -19.17
C SER A 212 -13.12 -7.32 -18.08
N PRO A 213 -12.69 -8.58 -18.25
CA PRO A 213 -11.81 -9.24 -17.27
C PRO A 213 -10.52 -8.47 -16.99
N LEU A 214 -9.89 -7.90 -18.02
CA LEU A 214 -8.66 -7.15 -17.85
C LEU A 214 -8.88 -5.83 -17.09
N GLU A 215 -9.95 -5.09 -17.44
CA GLU A 215 -10.31 -3.85 -16.74
C GLU A 215 -10.66 -4.13 -15.28
N SER A 216 -11.41 -5.20 -15.01
CA SER A 216 -11.81 -5.59 -13.65
C SER A 216 -10.61 -5.96 -12.78
N LYS A 217 -9.68 -6.78 -13.29
CA LYS A 217 -8.44 -7.14 -12.59
C LYS A 217 -7.59 -5.90 -12.29
N PHE A 218 -7.37 -5.06 -13.31
CA PHE A 218 -6.60 -3.84 -13.14
C PHE A 218 -7.23 -2.94 -12.08
N SER A 219 -8.52 -2.62 -12.20
CA SER A 219 -9.20 -1.71 -11.28
C SER A 219 -9.28 -2.26 -9.86
N ALA A 220 -9.49 -3.57 -9.68
CA ALA A 220 -9.50 -4.21 -8.38
C ALA A 220 -8.16 -4.07 -7.64
N LEU A 221 -7.04 -4.38 -8.32
CA LEU A 221 -5.70 -4.18 -7.74
C LEU A 221 -5.42 -2.72 -7.41
N ASN A 222 -5.90 -1.78 -8.22
CA ASN A 222 -5.69 -0.34 -7.99
C ASN A 222 -6.60 0.23 -6.88
N SER A 223 -7.73 -0.42 -6.59
CA SER A 223 -8.70 0.01 -5.58
C SER A 223 -8.41 -0.57 -4.20
N CYS A 224 -7.59 -1.63 -4.11
CA CYS A 224 -7.23 -2.25 -2.84
C CYS A 224 -5.89 -1.70 -2.32
N GLY A 225 -5.94 -0.89 -1.26
CA GLY A 225 -4.74 -0.43 -0.54
C GLY A 225 -4.29 -1.44 0.52
N ASN A 226 -3.02 -1.36 0.92
CA ASN A 226 -2.49 -2.19 2.01
C ASN A 226 -2.01 -1.35 3.21
N ALA A 227 -2.97 -0.69 3.88
CA ALA A 227 -2.68 0.21 5.00
C ALA A 227 -2.01 -0.50 6.18
N SER A 228 -2.37 -1.76 6.44
CA SER A 228 -1.84 -2.54 7.57
C SER A 228 -0.35 -2.83 7.43
N ARG A 229 0.17 -3.06 6.21
CA ARG A 229 1.60 -3.32 5.99
C ARG A 229 2.47 -2.07 6.16
N LEU A 230 1.95 -0.89 5.82
CA LEU A 230 2.65 0.38 6.11
C LEU A 230 2.85 0.57 7.62
N ARG A 231 1.84 0.19 8.42
CA ARG A 231 1.92 0.26 9.90
C ARG A 231 3.02 -0.64 10.47
N LEU A 232 3.33 -1.79 9.86
CA LEU A 232 4.43 -2.66 10.30
C LEU A 232 5.82 -2.02 10.07
N GLY A 233 5.99 -1.30 8.96
CA GLY A 233 7.20 -0.51 8.71
C GLY A 233 7.39 0.60 9.74
N ASP A 234 6.29 1.24 10.17
CA ASP A 234 6.32 2.28 11.21
C ASP A 234 6.61 1.71 12.60
N LEU A 235 6.06 0.54 12.95
CA LEU A 235 6.42 -0.19 14.17
C LEU A 235 7.93 -0.40 14.27
N SER A 236 8.53 -0.98 13.22
CA SER A 236 9.98 -1.24 13.22
C SER A 236 10.82 0.03 13.34
N ARG A 237 10.40 1.11 12.68
CA ARG A 237 11.06 2.41 12.81
C ARG A 237 10.98 2.95 14.23
N GLY A 238 9.82 2.84 14.88
CA GLY A 238 9.62 3.24 16.28
C GLY A 238 10.55 2.46 17.21
N LEU A 239 10.56 1.13 17.08
CA LEU A 239 11.42 0.25 17.86
C LEU A 239 12.91 0.57 17.70
N MET A 240 13.36 0.84 16.46
CA MET A 240 14.75 1.27 16.21
C MET A 240 15.06 2.58 16.92
N LYS A 241 14.17 3.59 16.85
CA LYS A 241 14.35 4.86 17.56
C LYS A 241 14.51 4.62 19.06
N SER A 242 13.65 3.81 19.65
CA SER A 242 13.73 3.44 21.07
C SER A 242 15.06 2.74 21.40
N ALA A 243 15.47 1.76 20.60
CA ALA A 243 16.75 1.06 20.79
C ALA A 243 17.96 2.01 20.72
N THR A 244 17.94 3.00 19.84
CA THR A 244 19.02 4.00 19.72
C THR A 244 18.99 5.09 20.79
N SER A 245 17.87 5.30 21.49
CA SER A 245 17.78 6.27 22.59
C SER A 245 18.20 5.68 23.94
N ILE A 246 18.23 4.35 24.08
CA ILE A 246 18.73 3.66 25.26
C ILE A 246 20.26 3.84 25.33
N GLN A 247 20.76 4.41 26.44
CA GLN A 247 22.19 4.67 26.63
C GLN A 247 22.98 3.35 26.70
N ASP A 248 24.26 3.35 26.32
CA ASP A 248 25.06 2.12 26.19
C ASP A 248 25.26 1.32 27.50
N ASN A 249 25.08 1.99 28.63
CA ASN A 249 25.16 1.46 30.00
C ASN A 249 23.79 1.12 30.61
N GLU A 250 22.69 1.42 29.92
CA GLU A 250 21.33 1.14 30.34
C GLU A 250 20.75 0.04 29.46
N ASP A 251 20.28 -1.02 30.11
CA ASP A 251 19.47 -2.11 29.56
C ASP A 251 19.84 -2.64 28.14
N THR A 252 21.04 -3.21 28.02
CA THR A 252 21.46 -3.97 26.83
C THR A 252 20.51 -5.12 26.49
N GLN A 253 19.75 -5.64 27.47
CA GLN A 253 18.78 -6.71 27.25
C GLN A 253 17.58 -6.22 26.43
N ILE A 254 17.01 -5.05 26.75
CA ILE A 254 15.90 -4.48 25.95
C ILE A 254 16.34 -4.20 24.51
N ARG A 255 17.54 -3.66 24.29
CA ARG A 255 18.08 -3.41 22.93
C ARG A 255 18.20 -4.69 22.12
N GLU A 256 18.68 -5.76 22.75
CA GLU A 256 18.83 -7.07 22.12
C GLU A 256 17.46 -7.73 21.86
N GLN A 257 16.49 -7.57 22.75
CA GLN A 257 15.12 -8.05 22.56
C GLN A 257 14.43 -7.34 21.40
N ILE A 258 14.55 -6.01 21.32
CA ILE A 258 14.07 -5.23 20.17
C ILE A 258 14.65 -5.78 18.86
N ARG A 259 15.97 -6.00 18.84
CA ARG A 259 16.67 -6.53 17.66
C ARG A 259 16.12 -7.89 17.25
N ASN A 260 16.02 -8.83 18.19
CA ASN A 260 15.54 -10.19 17.92
C ASN A 260 14.08 -10.19 17.42
N ASN A 261 13.20 -9.42 18.06
CA ASN A 261 11.81 -9.27 17.63
C ASN A 261 11.70 -8.66 16.21
N GLN A 262 12.55 -7.70 15.86
CA GLN A 262 12.59 -7.16 14.50
C GLN A 262 13.07 -8.21 13.47
N LEU A 263 14.05 -9.05 13.81
CA LEU A 263 14.48 -10.14 12.91
C LEU A 263 13.37 -11.16 12.67
N VAL A 264 12.67 -11.57 13.72
CA VAL A 264 11.51 -12.47 13.64
C VAL A 264 10.43 -11.84 12.74
N MET A 265 10.05 -10.58 13.01
CA MET A 265 9.03 -9.89 12.23
C MET A 265 9.43 -9.76 10.75
N ALA A 266 10.70 -9.45 10.45
CA ALA A 266 11.18 -9.39 9.07
C ALA A 266 11.01 -10.74 8.34
N ASN A 267 11.31 -11.85 9.03
CA ASN A 267 11.12 -13.19 8.48
C ASN A 267 9.64 -13.53 8.27
N GLN A 268 8.77 -13.19 9.23
CA GLN A 268 7.32 -13.39 9.10
C GLN A 268 6.72 -12.60 7.91
N ILE A 269 7.14 -11.34 7.73
CA ILE A 269 6.71 -10.52 6.58
C ILE A 269 7.20 -11.14 5.28
N ARG A 270 8.44 -11.63 5.24
CA ARG A 270 9.00 -12.25 4.04
C ARG A 270 8.32 -13.58 3.69
N SER A 271 7.96 -14.39 4.68
CA SER A 271 7.34 -15.71 4.46
C SER A 271 5.85 -15.64 4.11
N SER A 272 5.14 -14.62 4.60
CA SER A 272 3.73 -14.35 4.28
C SER A 272 3.54 -13.50 3.03
N GLY A 273 4.61 -12.87 2.55
CA GLY A 273 4.53 -11.87 1.49
C GLY A 273 4.42 -12.46 0.09
N ASN A 274 3.35 -12.11 -0.60
CA ASN A 274 3.19 -12.36 -2.04
C ASN A 274 3.44 -11.10 -2.88
N TYR A 275 3.71 -9.96 -2.25
CA TYR A 275 3.86 -8.67 -2.95
C TYR A 275 5.25 -8.08 -2.78
N LEU A 276 5.66 -7.27 -3.74
CA LEU A 276 6.94 -6.57 -3.76
C LEU A 276 7.12 -5.71 -2.51
N LEU A 277 6.04 -5.05 -2.09
CA LEU A 277 6.00 -4.22 -0.89
C LEU A 277 6.40 -5.01 0.36
N ASP A 278 6.07 -6.30 0.43
CA ASP A 278 6.35 -7.14 1.61
C ASP A 278 7.84 -7.40 1.71
N SER A 279 8.48 -7.70 0.58
CA SER A 279 9.94 -7.82 0.50
C SER A 279 10.65 -6.52 0.90
N ILE A 280 10.16 -5.38 0.41
CA ILE A 280 10.76 -4.07 0.73
C ILE A 280 10.61 -3.75 2.22
N VAL A 281 9.43 -3.98 2.80
CA VAL A 281 9.18 -3.75 4.23
C VAL A 281 10.04 -4.71 5.06
N ALA A 282 10.09 -6.00 4.74
CA ALA A 282 10.93 -6.98 5.44
C ALA A 282 12.42 -6.58 5.41
N ASP A 283 12.95 -6.20 4.25
CA ASP A 283 14.34 -5.77 4.08
C ASP A 283 14.64 -4.48 4.86
N ARG A 284 13.64 -3.60 5.01
CA ARG A 284 13.75 -2.40 5.83
C ARG A 284 13.77 -2.72 7.32
N VAL A 285 12.88 -3.59 7.79
CA VAL A 285 12.83 -4.07 9.18
C VAL A 285 14.17 -4.73 9.54
N LEU A 286 14.68 -5.60 8.68
CA LEU A 286 15.99 -6.23 8.83
C LEU A 286 17.11 -5.18 8.91
N SER A 287 17.08 -4.16 8.04
CA SER A 287 18.08 -3.08 8.05
C SER A 287 18.04 -2.25 9.34
N TYR A 288 16.89 -2.15 10.01
CA TYR A 288 16.77 -1.48 11.30
C TYR A 288 17.34 -2.33 12.43
N ALA A 289 17.07 -3.64 12.44
CA ALA A 289 17.67 -4.57 13.40
C ALA A 289 19.21 -4.57 13.32
N LEU A 290 19.74 -4.58 12.10
CA LEU A 290 21.19 -4.57 11.85
C LEU A 290 21.88 -3.27 12.25
N GLN A 291 21.19 -2.12 12.17
CA GLN A 291 21.76 -0.83 12.57
C GLN A 291 22.12 -0.77 14.05
N VAL A 292 21.47 -1.57 14.90
CA VAL A 292 21.77 -1.66 16.33
C VAL A 292 23.16 -2.26 16.58
N GLN A 293 23.66 -3.14 15.70
CA GLN A 293 24.93 -3.87 15.88
C GLN A 293 26.18 -3.04 15.54
N GLN A 294 26.08 -2.09 14.61
CA GLN A 294 27.18 -1.21 14.17
C GLN A 294 28.47 -1.94 13.73
N THR A 295 28.37 -3.19 13.24
CA THR A 295 29.50 -3.97 12.70
C THR A 295 29.67 -3.80 11.18
N PRO A 296 30.88 -3.94 10.62
CA PRO A 296 31.10 -3.92 9.17
C PRO A 296 30.22 -4.91 8.39
N GLU A 297 29.97 -6.10 8.93
CA GLU A 297 29.12 -7.13 8.33
C GLU A 297 27.67 -6.66 8.25
N ALA A 298 27.14 -6.08 9.34
CA ALA A 298 25.81 -5.47 9.37
C ALA A 298 25.69 -4.32 8.36
N GLU A 299 26.72 -3.47 8.22
CA GLU A 299 26.74 -2.39 7.22
C GLU A 299 26.71 -2.94 5.79
N ALA A 300 27.49 -3.98 5.49
CA ALA A 300 27.48 -4.64 4.19
C ALA A 300 26.11 -5.24 3.86
N GLN A 301 25.45 -5.88 4.82
CA GLN A 301 24.11 -6.44 4.63
C GLN A 301 23.05 -5.35 4.44
N ILE A 302 23.12 -4.24 5.17
CA ILE A 302 22.25 -3.08 4.95
C ILE A 302 22.43 -2.51 3.54
N ALA A 303 23.68 -2.42 3.05
CA ALA A 303 23.97 -1.98 1.69
C ALA A 303 23.39 -2.94 0.64
N ALA A 304 23.53 -4.25 0.86
CA ALA A 304 22.94 -5.28 -0.02
C ALA A 304 21.41 -5.20 -0.07
N ASN A 305 20.74 -5.05 1.08
CA ASN A 305 19.28 -4.87 1.15
C ASN A 305 18.83 -3.63 0.38
N ARG A 306 19.56 -2.52 0.50
CA ARG A 306 19.27 -1.28 -0.25
C ARG A 306 19.40 -1.49 -1.75
N GLU A 307 20.44 -2.18 -2.20
CA GLU A 307 20.66 -2.41 -3.63
C GLU A 307 19.60 -3.34 -4.22
N ARG A 308 19.24 -4.43 -3.51
CA ARG A 308 18.11 -5.29 -3.86
C ARG A 308 16.80 -4.49 -3.98
N ASN A 309 16.48 -3.63 -3.02
CA ASN A 309 15.28 -2.80 -3.07
C ASN A 309 15.27 -1.83 -4.26
N LYS A 310 16.42 -1.28 -4.67
CA LYS A 310 16.51 -0.47 -5.88
C LYS A 310 16.27 -1.29 -7.14
N ASP A 311 16.81 -2.50 -7.20
CA ASP A 311 16.61 -3.40 -8.35
C ASP A 311 15.13 -3.76 -8.50
N LEU A 312 14.49 -4.17 -7.41
CA LEU A 312 13.05 -4.42 -7.34
C LEU A 312 12.21 -3.20 -7.80
N ALA A 313 12.60 -1.98 -7.39
CA ALA A 313 11.95 -0.75 -7.84
C ALA A 313 12.10 -0.51 -9.35
N LYS A 314 13.29 -0.76 -9.91
CA LYS A 314 13.54 -0.64 -11.36
C LYS A 314 12.73 -1.64 -12.16
N GLN A 315 12.62 -2.88 -11.67
CA GLN A 315 11.80 -3.90 -12.31
C GLN A 315 10.31 -3.50 -12.32
N ALA A 316 9.80 -2.99 -11.21
CA ALA A 316 8.43 -2.46 -11.11
C ALA A 316 8.19 -1.27 -12.06
N GLU A 317 9.12 -0.31 -12.12
CA GLU A 317 9.06 0.81 -13.08
C GLU A 317 9.02 0.31 -14.52
N ARG A 318 9.84 -0.69 -14.84
CA ARG A 318 9.89 -1.29 -16.16
C ARG A 318 8.56 -1.93 -16.56
N ILE A 319 7.88 -2.61 -15.64
CA ILE A 319 6.51 -3.10 -15.87
C ILE A 319 5.56 -1.94 -16.18
N GLY A 320 5.62 -0.85 -15.42
CA GLY A 320 4.81 0.35 -15.70
C GLY A 320 5.05 0.93 -17.11
N CYS A 321 6.31 0.93 -17.56
CA CYS A 321 6.67 1.31 -18.93
C CYS A 321 6.07 0.35 -19.97
N LEU A 322 6.20 -0.97 -19.76
CA LEU A 322 5.63 -1.98 -20.65
C LEU A 322 4.12 -1.82 -20.82
N MET A 323 3.39 -1.51 -19.74
CA MET A 323 1.95 -1.29 -19.80
C MET A 323 1.53 -0.10 -20.70
N SER A 324 2.46 0.80 -21.03
CA SER A 324 2.24 1.90 -21.97
C SER A 324 2.44 1.51 -23.43
N TYR A 325 2.95 0.31 -23.72
CA TYR A 325 3.19 -0.18 -25.07
C TYR A 325 1.94 -0.86 -25.65
N ASP A 326 1.51 -0.40 -26.83
CA ASP A 326 0.38 -0.99 -27.55
C ASP A 326 0.72 -2.36 -28.17
N SER A 327 2.00 -2.73 -28.22
CA SER A 327 2.48 -3.98 -28.82
C SER A 327 2.27 -5.21 -27.93
N ILE A 328 2.02 -5.03 -26.64
CA ILE A 328 1.81 -6.14 -25.70
C ILE A 328 0.31 -6.49 -25.68
N PRO A 329 -0.07 -7.73 -26.04
CA PRO A 329 -1.47 -8.13 -26.07
C PRO A 329 -2.16 -8.07 -24.70
N ASP A 330 -3.44 -7.70 -24.69
CA ASP A 330 -4.28 -7.70 -23.48
C ASP A 330 -4.35 -9.09 -22.80
N SER A 331 -4.18 -10.18 -23.55
CA SER A 331 -4.11 -11.54 -23.01
C SER A 331 -2.87 -11.76 -22.13
N GLU A 332 -1.72 -11.15 -22.48
CA GLU A 332 -0.51 -11.25 -21.66
C GLU A 332 -0.64 -10.45 -20.37
N TRP A 333 -1.30 -9.29 -20.42
CA TRP A 333 -1.64 -8.54 -19.21
C TRP A 333 -2.63 -9.28 -18.32
N SER A 334 -3.61 -9.96 -18.91
CA SER A 334 -4.55 -10.79 -18.16
C SER A 334 -3.83 -11.92 -17.43
N GLU A 335 -2.90 -12.60 -18.11
CA GLU A 335 -2.07 -13.65 -17.51
C GLU A 335 -1.11 -13.10 -16.44
N TYR A 336 -0.56 -11.90 -16.63
CA TYR A 336 0.25 -11.22 -15.62
C TYR A 336 -0.51 -11.03 -14.30
N PHE A 337 -1.75 -10.54 -14.37
CA PHE A 337 -2.56 -10.35 -13.16
C PHE A 337 -2.98 -11.68 -12.51
N ASP A 338 -3.24 -12.73 -13.30
CA ASP A 338 -3.47 -14.07 -12.78
C ASP A 338 -2.26 -14.57 -12.00
N ARG A 339 -1.06 -14.43 -12.58
CA ARG A 339 0.20 -14.81 -11.92
C ARG A 339 0.46 -14.00 -10.66
N LEU A 340 0.15 -12.71 -10.67
CA LEU A 340 0.30 -11.85 -9.50
C LEU A 340 -0.57 -12.37 -8.34
N GLN A 341 -1.82 -12.76 -8.60
CA GLN A 341 -2.70 -13.32 -7.56
C GLN A 341 -2.30 -14.75 -7.13
N GLN A 342 -1.80 -15.59 -8.04
CA GLN A 342 -1.53 -17.02 -7.77
C GLN A 342 -0.12 -17.30 -7.23
N SER A 343 0.88 -16.57 -7.72
CA SER A 343 2.31 -16.84 -7.53
C SER A 343 3.06 -15.65 -6.95
N GLY A 344 2.36 -14.54 -6.73
CA GLY A 344 2.93 -13.31 -6.19
C GLY A 344 3.55 -12.38 -7.23
N GLU A 345 3.71 -11.13 -6.83
CA GLU A 345 4.11 -10.00 -7.66
C GLU A 345 5.52 -10.17 -8.23
N ILE A 346 6.49 -10.63 -7.43
CA ILE A 346 7.88 -10.83 -7.90
C ILE A 346 7.92 -11.84 -9.04
N SER A 347 7.27 -13.00 -8.88
CA SER A 347 7.21 -14.03 -9.92
C SER A 347 6.50 -13.53 -11.18
N ALA A 348 5.42 -12.76 -11.03
CA ALA A 348 4.70 -12.16 -12.16
C ALA A 348 5.56 -11.13 -12.91
N ILE A 349 6.31 -10.29 -12.19
CA ILE A 349 7.25 -9.31 -12.76
C ILE A 349 8.34 -10.03 -13.56
N GLU A 350 9.03 -10.98 -12.94
CA GLU A 350 10.11 -11.76 -13.59
C GLU A 350 9.61 -12.43 -14.88
N TRP A 351 8.43 -13.05 -14.83
CA TRP A 351 7.80 -13.66 -15.99
C TRP A 351 7.55 -12.65 -17.12
N MET A 352 6.95 -11.49 -16.82
CA MET A 352 6.65 -10.49 -17.84
C MET A 352 7.93 -9.90 -18.44
N LEU A 353 8.94 -9.63 -17.61
CA LEU A 353 10.22 -9.11 -18.07
C LEU A 353 11.01 -10.13 -18.90
N SER A 354 10.86 -11.44 -18.62
CA SER A 354 11.48 -12.49 -19.44
C SER A 354 10.90 -12.56 -20.86
N LYS A 355 9.62 -12.20 -21.02
CA LYS A 355 8.96 -12.13 -22.32
C LYS A 355 9.30 -10.85 -23.09
N HIS A 356 9.57 -9.76 -22.37
CA HIS A 356 9.84 -8.42 -22.92
C HIS A 356 11.17 -7.85 -22.36
N PRO A 357 12.32 -8.45 -22.74
CA PRO A 357 13.64 -8.30 -22.11
C PRO A 357 14.35 -6.99 -22.36
#